data_AF-A0A815BS05-F1
#
_entry.id   AF-A0A815BS05-F1
#
_cell.length_a   1.000
_cell.length_b   1.000
_cell.length_c   1.000
_cell.angle_alpha   90.00
_cell.angle_beta   90.00
_cell.angle_gamma   90.00
#
_symmetry.space_group_name_H-M   'P 1'
#
loop_
_entity.id
_entity.type
_entity.pdbx_description
1 polymer ?
#
loop_
_entity_poly.entity_id
_entity_poly.type
_entity_poly.pdbx_seq_one_letter_code
_entity_poly.pdbx_strand_id
1 'polypeptide(L)'
;MEHSRRGAKKIEEQLVLNVFNTSSTDEQSTTGLNGQFIHSQLLINCLLQMKAASTDKDEMISLSKKQYKDNKNELSIVHEFEENYSSDRAIWWYTRESFLYRQWNKALRVQNIDLLFIFRFFIRDIQE
;
A
#
# COMPACT_ATOMS: atom_id res chain seq x y z
N MET A 1 -29.75 -36.23 20.54
CA MET A 1 -29.24 -37.08 19.45
C MET A 1 -29.82 -36.48 18.18
N GLU A 2 -29.13 -35.97 17.17
CA GLU A 2 -27.74 -36.06 16.72
C GLU A 2 -27.61 -35.01 15.59
N HIS A 3 -26.89 -33.91 15.83
CA HIS A 3 -25.63 -33.49 15.17
C HIS A 3 -25.57 -33.37 13.63
N SER A 4 -24.96 -32.24 13.23
CA SER A 4 -24.14 -31.99 12.02
C SER A 4 -24.88 -31.81 10.69
N ARG A 5 -24.49 -30.94 9.74
CA ARG A 5 -23.34 -30.03 9.48
C ARG A 5 -23.75 -29.38 8.14
N ARG A 6 -23.57 -28.09 7.83
CA ARG A 6 -22.34 -27.46 7.31
C ARG A 6 -22.81 -26.16 6.65
N GLY A 7 -22.49 -25.01 7.23
CA GLY A 7 -22.40 -23.75 6.51
C GLY A 7 -20.98 -23.29 6.69
N ALA A 8 -20.09 -23.72 5.79
CA ALA A 8 -18.70 -23.30 5.80
C ALA A 8 -18.67 -21.78 5.64
N LYS A 9 -18.46 -21.06 6.74
CA LYS A 9 -18.08 -19.65 6.67
C LYS A 9 -16.73 -19.61 5.96
N LYS A 10 -16.76 -18.97 4.79
CA LYS A 10 -15.66 -18.59 3.92
C LYS A 10 -14.39 -18.44 4.74
N ILE A 11 -13.46 -19.37 4.54
CA ILE A 11 -12.08 -19.24 5.01
C ILE A 11 -11.62 -17.88 4.49
N GLU A 12 -11.45 -16.93 5.39
CA GLU A 12 -10.74 -15.68 5.13
C GLU A 12 -9.50 -16.07 4.34
N GLU A 13 -9.34 -15.51 3.14
CA GLU A 13 -8.24 -15.82 2.23
C GLU A 13 -6.93 -15.74 3.00
N GLN A 14 -6.46 -16.92 3.45
CA GLN A 14 -5.22 -17.03 4.18
C GLN A 14 -4.14 -16.54 3.23
N LEU A 15 -3.30 -15.66 3.75
CA LEU A 15 -2.15 -15.12 3.06
C LEU A 15 -1.28 -16.25 2.49
N VAL A 16 -1.47 -16.58 1.21
CA VAL A 16 -0.65 -17.55 0.49
C VAL A 16 0.65 -16.85 0.09
N LEU A 17 1.67 -16.94 0.94
CA LEU A 17 3.02 -16.52 0.62
C LEU A 17 3.72 -17.68 -0.11
N ASN A 18 4.08 -17.48 -1.38
CA ASN A 18 4.91 -18.44 -2.12
C ASN A 18 6.37 -18.30 -1.64
N VAL A 19 6.78 -19.19 -0.71
CA VAL A 19 8.11 -19.21 -0.08
C VAL A 19 8.95 -20.36 -0.64
N PHE A 20 9.10 -20.47 -1.96
CA PHE A 20 9.96 -21.53 -2.53
C PHE A 20 11.19 -20.94 -3.20
N ASN A 21 12.32 -21.03 -2.48
CA ASN A 21 13.63 -21.24 -3.07
C ASN A 21 14.27 -22.46 -2.37
N THR A 22 13.91 -23.67 -2.82
CA THR A 22 14.38 -24.95 -2.27
C THR A 22 15.71 -25.34 -2.90
N SER A 23 16.78 -24.59 -2.64
CA SER A 23 18.14 -25.06 -2.95
C SER A 23 19.22 -24.30 -2.17
N SER A 24 19.20 -24.36 -0.83
CA SER A 24 20.41 -24.15 -0.02
C SER A 24 20.09 -24.40 1.46
N THR A 25 20.82 -25.34 2.07
CA THR A 25 20.74 -25.79 3.46
C THR A 25 21.35 -24.81 4.48
N ASP A 26 21.40 -23.51 4.17
CA ASP A 26 21.90 -22.51 5.10
C ASP A 26 20.73 -21.82 5.77
N GLU A 27 20.80 -21.67 7.10
CA GLU A 27 19.85 -20.91 7.90
C GLU A 27 19.73 -19.47 7.35
N GLN A 28 18.80 -19.26 6.42
CA GLN A 28 18.53 -17.94 5.87
C GLN A 28 17.80 -17.14 6.94
N SER A 29 18.57 -16.33 7.67
CA SER A 29 18.05 -15.25 8.51
C SER A 29 16.94 -14.49 7.78
N THR A 30 15.87 -14.13 8.50
CA THR A 30 14.78 -13.26 8.01
C THR A 30 15.25 -11.85 7.62
N THR A 31 16.55 -11.57 7.76
CA THR A 31 17.19 -10.32 7.36
C THR A 31 17.79 -10.34 5.94
N GLY A 32 17.84 -11.49 5.26
CA GLY A 32 18.26 -11.58 3.86
C GLY A 32 17.25 -10.98 2.88
N LEU A 33 17.60 -10.87 1.58
CA LEU A 33 16.71 -10.33 0.52
C LEU A 33 15.32 -10.98 0.52
N ASN A 34 15.26 -12.30 0.72
CA ASN A 34 14.01 -13.04 0.81
C ASN A 34 13.18 -12.59 2.03
N GLY A 35 13.82 -12.32 3.16
CA GLY A 35 13.15 -11.84 4.37
C GLY A 35 12.62 -10.40 4.26
N GLN A 36 13.39 -9.47 3.68
CA GLN A 36 12.93 -8.10 3.43
C GLN A 36 11.71 -8.05 2.49
N PHE A 37 11.71 -8.91 1.47
CA PHE A 37 10.56 -9.08 0.59
C PHE A 37 9.33 -9.59 1.34
N ILE A 38 9.47 -10.65 2.16
CA ILE A 38 8.37 -11.17 2.98
C ILE A 38 7.85 -10.12 3.97
N HIS A 39 8.73 -9.34 4.61
CA HIS A 39 8.32 -8.24 5.49
C HIS A 39 7.51 -7.17 4.74
N SER A 40 7.95 -6.79 3.52
CA SER A 40 7.25 -5.83 2.68
C SER A 40 5.88 -6.36 2.24
N GLN A 41 5.82 -7.63 1.84
CA GLN A 41 4.58 -8.29 1.44
C GLN A 41 3.60 -8.38 2.61
N LEU A 42 4.08 -8.75 3.81
CA LEU A 42 3.25 -8.78 5.01
C LEU A 42 2.70 -7.39 5.35
N LEU A 43 3.55 -6.35 5.30
CA LEU A 43 3.13 -4.97 5.54
C LEU A 43 2.05 -4.51 4.55
N ILE A 44 2.25 -4.72 3.24
CA ILE A 44 1.26 -4.36 2.22
C ILE A 44 -0.06 -5.10 2.48
N ASN A 45 -0.02 -6.39 2.78
CA ASN A 45 -1.22 -7.15 3.07
C ASN A 45 -1.94 -6.66 4.33
N CYS A 46 -1.21 -6.31 5.38
CA CYS A 46 -1.81 -5.69 6.57
C CYS A 46 -2.53 -4.39 6.21
N LEU A 47 -1.88 -3.51 5.44
CA LEU A 47 -2.46 -2.24 4.99
C LEU A 47 -3.74 -2.43 4.15
N LEU A 48 -3.78 -3.45 3.29
CA LEU A 48 -4.94 -3.78 2.44
C LEU A 48 -6.12 -4.38 3.23
N GLN A 49 -5.84 -5.12 4.30
CA GLN A 49 -6.88 -5.66 5.18
C GLN A 49 -7.52 -4.58 6.05
N MET A 50 -6.80 -3.50 6.33
CA MET A 50 -7.36 -2.34 7.03
C MET A 50 -8.36 -1.63 6.12
N LYS A 51 -9.56 -1.33 6.65
CA LYS A 51 -10.57 -0.57 5.90
C LYS A 51 -10.00 0.82 5.58
N ALA A 52 -10.00 1.18 4.31
CA ALA A 52 -9.74 2.56 3.90
C ALA A 52 -10.87 3.44 4.45
N ALA A 53 -10.50 4.58 5.02
CA ALA A 53 -11.46 5.60 5.41
C ALA A 53 -11.67 6.55 4.23
N SER A 54 -12.88 7.08 4.07
CA SER A 54 -13.16 8.09 3.04
C SER A 54 -12.30 9.35 3.21
N THR A 55 -11.74 9.56 4.39
CA THR A 55 -10.87 10.69 4.75
C THR A 55 -9.41 10.52 4.36
N ASP A 56 -8.97 9.33 3.94
CA ASP A 56 -7.55 9.06 3.69
C ASP A 56 -6.99 9.91 2.54
N LYS A 57 -7.80 10.11 1.49
CA LYS A 57 -7.47 11.00 0.38
C LYS A 57 -7.28 12.44 0.88
N ASP A 58 -8.19 12.94 1.71
CA ASP A 58 -8.15 14.31 2.22
C ASP A 58 -6.93 14.54 3.13
N GLU A 59 -6.59 13.55 3.96
CA GLU A 59 -5.39 13.58 4.80
C GLU A 59 -4.12 13.58 3.96
N MET A 60 -4.04 12.72 2.94
CA MET A 60 -2.93 12.69 1.99
C MET A 60 -2.76 14.03 1.27
N ILE A 61 -3.85 14.63 0.80
CA ILE A 61 -3.84 15.95 0.16
C ILE A 61 -3.35 17.03 1.12
N SER A 62 -3.87 17.04 2.35
CA SER A 62 -3.51 18.03 3.37
C SER A 62 -2.02 17.96 3.72
N LEU A 63 -1.49 16.75 3.90
CA LEU A 63 -0.06 16.52 4.13
C LEU A 63 0.79 16.97 2.94
N SER A 64 0.35 16.66 1.71
CA SER A 64 1.04 17.06 0.49
C SER A 64 1.07 18.59 0.32
N LYS A 65 -0.05 19.28 0.55
CA LYS A 65 -0.12 20.75 0.54
C LYS A 65 0.84 21.38 1.55
N LYS A 66 0.94 20.80 2.76
CA LYS A 66 1.88 21.26 3.80
C LYS A 66 3.34 21.04 3.41
N GLN A 67 3.67 19.87 2.86
CA GLN A 67 5.03 19.51 2.46
C GLN A 67 5.53 20.39 1.30
N TYR A 68 4.66 20.70 0.35
CA TYR A 68 4.99 21.45 -0.86
C TYR A 68 4.56 22.92 -0.83
N LYS A 69 4.30 23.48 0.36
CA LYS A 69 3.78 24.85 0.53
C LYS A 69 4.55 25.94 -0.25
N ASP A 70 5.85 25.76 -0.45
CA ASP A 70 6.73 26.72 -1.13
C ASP A 70 6.99 26.35 -2.61
N ASN A 71 6.45 25.21 -3.08
CA ASN A 71 6.60 24.72 -4.44
C ASN A 71 5.26 24.80 -5.20
N LYS A 72 5.07 25.90 -5.93
CA LYS A 72 3.84 26.18 -6.69
C LYS A 72 3.51 25.11 -7.74
N ASN A 73 4.54 24.54 -8.38
CA ASN A 73 4.33 23.51 -9.40
C ASN A 73 3.74 22.25 -8.77
N GLU A 74 4.29 21.81 -7.65
CA GLU A 74 3.79 20.66 -6.91
C GLU A 74 2.39 20.90 -6.35
N LEU A 75 2.12 22.09 -5.81
CA LEU A 75 0.78 22.45 -5.34
C LEU A 75 -0.27 22.39 -6.46
N SER A 76 0.09 22.82 -7.67
CA SER A 76 -0.80 22.69 -8.84
C SER A 76 -1.11 21.23 -9.16
N ILE A 77 -0.13 20.34 -9.06
CA ILE A 77 -0.30 18.89 -9.28
C ILE A 77 -1.15 18.28 -8.16
N VAL A 78 -0.96 18.71 -6.91
CA VAL A 78 -1.78 18.26 -5.77
C VAL A 78 -3.24 18.65 -5.96
N HIS A 79 -3.50 19.89 -6.41
CA HIS A 79 -4.85 20.35 -6.73
C HIS A 79 -5.45 19.56 -7.90
N GLU A 80 -4.67 19.29 -8.95
CA GLU A 80 -5.12 18.47 -10.07
C GLU A 80 -5.50 17.06 -9.63
N PHE A 81 -4.72 16.45 -8.72
CA PHE A 81 -5.04 15.15 -8.14
C PHE A 81 -6.32 15.21 -7.29
N GLU A 82 -6.46 16.23 -6.43
CA GLU A 82 -7.64 16.40 -5.58
C GLU A 82 -8.94 16.37 -6.40
N GLU A 83 -8.97 17.13 -7.50
CA GLU A 83 -10.14 17.27 -8.37
C GLU A 83 -10.36 16.10 -9.32
N ASN A 84 -9.29 15.53 -9.90
CA ASN A 84 -9.39 14.60 -11.04
C ASN A 84 -9.01 13.16 -10.71
N TYR A 85 -8.62 12.85 -9.47
CA TYR A 85 -8.26 11.48 -9.11
C TYR A 85 -9.47 10.54 -9.13
N SER A 86 -9.28 9.41 -9.79
CA SER A 86 -10.15 8.24 -9.81
C SER A 86 -9.30 6.97 -9.78
N SER A 87 -9.84 5.87 -9.23
CA SER A 87 -9.09 4.62 -9.03
C SER A 87 -8.59 4.01 -10.35
N ASP A 88 -9.35 4.15 -11.44
CA ASP A 88 -8.94 3.70 -12.79
C ASP A 88 -7.68 4.41 -13.32
N ARG A 89 -7.30 5.54 -12.73
CA ARG A 89 -6.10 6.31 -13.09
C ARG A 89 -4.96 6.15 -12.09
N ALA A 90 -5.06 5.27 -11.10
CA ALA A 90 -4.05 5.13 -10.06
C ALA A 90 -2.65 4.84 -10.63
N ILE A 91 -2.53 3.89 -11.57
CA ILE A 91 -1.26 3.56 -12.24
C ILE A 91 -0.68 4.77 -12.99
N TRP A 92 -1.53 5.54 -13.67
CA TRP A 92 -1.09 6.74 -14.39
C TRP A 92 -0.53 7.80 -13.43
N TRP A 93 -1.22 8.05 -12.32
CA TRP A 93 -0.76 8.96 -11.28
C TRP A 93 0.55 8.52 -10.63
N TYR A 94 0.74 7.20 -10.47
CA TYR A 94 1.99 6.65 -9.94
C TYR A 94 3.17 6.82 -10.89
N THR A 95 2.96 6.58 -12.18
CA THR A 95 4.05 6.57 -13.17
C THR A 95 4.44 7.96 -13.66
N ARG A 96 3.54 8.94 -13.55
CA ARG A 96 3.80 10.34 -13.83
C ARG A 96 4.73 10.95 -12.78
N GLU A 97 5.65 11.81 -13.22
CA GLU A 97 6.44 12.66 -12.32
C GLU A 97 5.52 13.62 -11.55
N SER A 98 5.26 13.29 -10.28
CA SER A 98 4.32 14.01 -9.42
C SER A 98 4.73 13.91 -7.95
N PHE A 99 4.09 14.72 -7.09
CA PHE A 99 4.24 14.62 -5.63
C PHE A 99 3.99 13.19 -5.16
N LEU A 100 3.06 12.49 -5.79
CA LEU A 100 2.62 11.16 -5.41
C LEU A 100 3.71 10.13 -5.65
N TYR A 101 4.29 10.09 -6.86
CA TYR A 101 5.43 9.25 -7.18
C TYR A 101 6.56 9.43 -6.17
N ARG A 102 6.93 10.69 -5.87
CA ARG A 102 8.05 10.99 -4.95
C ARG A 102 7.76 10.62 -3.51
N GLN A 103 6.60 11.01 -2.98
CA GLN A 103 6.24 10.73 -1.59
C GLN A 103 6.06 9.24 -1.35
N TRP A 104 5.41 8.54 -2.28
CA TRP A 104 5.18 7.11 -2.14
C TRP A 104 6.49 6.32 -2.23
N ASN A 105 7.35 6.58 -3.22
CA ASN A 105 8.66 5.91 -3.31
C ASN A 105 9.54 6.20 -2.10
N LYS A 106 9.49 7.43 -1.56
CA LYS A 106 10.20 7.77 -0.32
C LYS A 106 9.65 6.97 0.86
N ALA A 107 8.32 6.89 1.02
CA ALA A 107 7.65 6.16 2.09
C ALA A 107 8.04 4.68 2.09
N LEU A 108 8.05 4.05 0.91
CA LEU A 108 8.47 2.65 0.74
C LEU A 108 9.94 2.46 1.09
N ARG A 109 10.84 3.33 0.60
CA ARG A 109 12.29 3.20 0.81
C ARG A 109 12.68 3.29 2.29
N VAL A 110 12.01 4.15 3.05
CA VAL A 110 12.30 4.36 4.48
C VAL A 110 11.33 3.60 5.39
N GLN A 111 10.41 2.81 4.82
CA GLN A 111 9.35 2.10 5.54
C GLN A 111 8.58 3.00 6.51
N ASN A 112 8.20 4.21 6.08
CA ASN A 112 7.39 5.11 6.90
C ASN A 112 5.96 4.58 6.98
N ILE A 113 5.66 3.85 8.05
CA ILE A 113 4.38 3.15 8.25
C ILE A 113 3.21 4.13 8.30
N ASP A 114 3.35 5.27 8.98
CA ASP A 114 2.28 6.27 9.08
C ASP A 114 1.89 6.79 7.70
N LEU A 115 2.89 7.11 6.88
CA LEU A 115 2.67 7.61 5.54
C LEU A 115 2.12 6.51 4.60
N LEU A 116 2.61 5.27 4.72
CA LEU A 116 2.06 4.13 3.97
C LEU A 116 0.62 3.82 4.37
N PHE A 117 0.26 4.03 5.65
CA PHE A 117 -1.11 3.90 6.13
C PHE A 117 -2.04 4.93 5.48
N ILE A 118 -1.61 6.19 5.37
CA ILE A 118 -2.37 7.22 4.64
C ILE A 118 -2.50 6.85 3.15
N PHE A 119 -1.44 6.32 2.54
CA PHE A 119 -1.47 5.86 1.14
C PHE A 119 -2.23 4.54 0.92
N ARG A 120 -2.83 3.91 1.95
CA ARG A 120 -3.47 2.58 1.81
C ARG A 120 -4.62 2.54 0.80
N PHE A 121 -5.35 3.64 0.64
CA PHE A 121 -6.39 3.74 -0.39
C PHE A 121 -5.76 3.65 -1.80
N PHE A 122 -4.65 4.35 -2.02
CA PHE A 122 -3.95 4.37 -3.30
C PHE A 122 -3.27 3.03 -3.59
N ILE A 123 -2.72 2.36 -2.56
CA ILE A 123 -2.17 1.00 -2.68
C ILE A 123 -3.26 0.01 -3.10
N ARG A 124 -4.48 0.15 -2.55
CA ARG A 124 -5.64 -0.67 -2.94
C ARG A 124 -6.02 -0.42 -4.40
N ASP A 125 -6.13 0.83 -4.81
CA ASP A 125 -6.50 1.19 -6.20
C ASP A 125 -5.46 0.70 -7.24
N ILE A 126 -4.23 0.40 -6.83
CA ILE A 126 -3.19 -0.19 -7.72
C ILE A 126 -3.25 -1.73 -7.77
N GLN A 127 -3.83 -2.37 -6.76
CA GLN A 127 -3.95 -3.83 -6.68
C GLN A 127 -5.22 -4.35 -7.36
N GLU A 128 -6.20 -3.49 -7.61
CA GLU A 128 -7.45 -3.77 -8.35
C GLU A 128 -7.26 -3.72 -9.87
#